data_AF-A0AAU0LG82-F1
#
_entry.id   AF-A0AAU0LG82-F1
#
_cell.length_a   1.000
_cell.length_b   1.000
_cell.length_c   1.000
_cell.angle_alpha   90.00
_cell.angle_beta   90.00
_cell.angle_gamma   90.00
#
_symmetry.space_group_name_H-M   'P 1'
#
loop_
_entity.id
_entity.type
_entity.pdbx_description
1 polymer ?
#
loop_
_entity_poly.entity_id
_entity_poly.type
_entity_poly.pdbx_seq_one_letter_code
_entity_poly.pdbx_strand_id
1 'polypeptide(L)'
;MLRSMLSPEQRQTLKSAKRLPLALLLLMALGFVASSVAAAHWQQVPLWLACIKAVTEASLVGALADWFAVSALFRHIPLPVVGRHTAIIPRNKDRIGLNLANFVRDKFLDGPSLVALIERHDPARVLAGWLTSPANSTLLGRQVARLALAALEMVQDRQVERFLSHSFKALLEHLDLPRAAADLLSGLTQDGRHQAVLDDVLARVSGVLRESETHVLIARTIVLWLKREHPLKEKMLPTDWLGDKGATAIAGALDSLLQDIASDPGHHMRKAFDASVQRLIDRLQSDPAMADRAERLRDYLLHDEKLAGYLRALWLGLRARLQADLANEHSQVARKTAAMGRWLGQSLAHDEALRHSMNERLKRWAQALAPDVSQFLAQHIADTVRRWDARELSELIELHIGKDLQYIRINGTVVGGAVGLLLFLVSNAGRLWS
;
A
#
# COMPACT_ATOMS: atom_id res chain seq x y z
N MET A 1 27.20 -4.28 -1.18
CA MET A 1 26.08 -3.72 -1.98
C MET A 1 26.58 -2.76 -3.07
N LEU A 2 27.57 -1.90 -2.80
CA LEU A 2 28.19 -1.05 -3.84
C LEU A 2 29.08 -1.81 -4.83
N ARG A 3 29.81 -2.85 -4.37
CA ARG A 3 30.65 -3.69 -5.25
C ARG A 3 29.91 -4.36 -6.42
N SER A 4 28.61 -4.63 -6.29
CA SER A 4 27.80 -5.22 -7.37
C SER A 4 27.35 -4.21 -8.43
N MET A 5 27.53 -2.91 -8.20
CA MET A 5 27.23 -1.85 -9.17
C MET A 5 28.42 -1.47 -10.07
N LEU A 6 29.57 -2.12 -9.86
CA LEU A 6 30.82 -1.82 -10.58
C LEU A 6 30.93 -2.74 -11.80
N SER A 7 30.61 -2.25 -13.00
CA SER A 7 30.77 -3.07 -14.20
C SER A 7 32.26 -3.27 -14.52
N PRO A 8 32.68 -4.48 -14.94
CA PRO A 8 34.06 -4.73 -15.35
C PRO A 8 34.50 -3.83 -16.53
N GLU A 9 33.55 -3.45 -17.40
CA GLU A 9 33.79 -2.54 -18.53
C GLU A 9 34.21 -1.13 -18.09
N GLN A 10 33.57 -0.57 -17.07
CA GLN A 10 33.93 0.76 -16.54
C GLN A 10 35.35 0.77 -15.98
N ARG A 11 35.75 -0.31 -15.29
CA ARG A 11 37.12 -0.46 -14.78
C ARG A 11 38.14 -0.54 -15.91
N GLN A 12 37.83 -1.25 -16.99
CA GLN A 12 38.70 -1.37 -18.14
C GLN A 12 38.84 -0.04 -18.89
N THR A 13 37.74 0.71 -19.00
CA THR A 13 37.70 2.05 -19.61
C THR A 13 38.55 3.05 -18.83
N LEU A 14 38.47 3.03 -17.50
CA LEU A 14 39.33 3.88 -16.67
C LEU A 14 40.81 3.50 -16.81
N LYS A 15 41.12 2.20 -16.88
CA LYS A 15 42.49 1.70 -17.07
C LYS A 15 43.07 2.17 -18.41
N SER A 16 42.30 2.11 -19.50
CA SER A 16 42.76 2.58 -20.82
C SER A 16 42.94 4.10 -20.82
N ALA A 17 42.00 4.85 -20.25
CA ALA A 17 42.09 6.31 -20.17
C ALA A 17 43.33 6.79 -19.40
N LYS A 18 43.77 6.06 -18.36
CA LYS A 18 44.99 6.39 -17.59
C LYS A 18 46.29 6.18 -18.36
N ARG A 19 46.30 5.40 -19.44
CA ARG A 19 47.53 5.09 -20.20
C ARG A 19 48.08 6.31 -20.95
N LEU A 20 47.21 7.10 -21.56
CA LEU A 20 47.63 8.23 -22.39
C LEU A 20 48.31 9.35 -21.58
N PRO A 21 47.74 9.85 -20.45
CA PRO A 21 48.44 10.82 -19.61
C PRO A 21 49.73 10.27 -19.01
N LEU A 22 49.76 8.98 -18.66
CA LEU A 22 50.98 8.34 -18.14
C LEU A 22 52.06 8.28 -19.22
N ALA A 23 51.72 7.94 -20.46
CA ALA A 23 52.65 7.92 -21.57
C ALA A 23 53.21 9.32 -21.88
N LEU A 24 52.36 10.35 -21.85
CA LEU A 24 52.79 11.75 -22.00
C LEU A 24 53.73 12.20 -20.88
N LEU A 25 53.42 11.85 -19.62
CA LEU A 25 54.30 12.14 -18.48
C LEU A 25 55.68 11.48 -18.64
N LEU A 26 55.70 10.19 -19.02
CA LEU A 26 56.94 9.46 -19.26
C LEU A 26 57.74 10.05 -20.44
N LEU A 27 57.06 10.47 -21.50
CA LEU A 27 57.70 11.10 -22.66
C LEU A 27 58.34 12.44 -22.28
N MET A 28 57.66 13.28 -21.49
CA MET A 28 58.22 14.54 -21.00
C MET A 28 59.38 14.32 -20.03
N ALA A 29 59.28 13.33 -19.14
CA ALA A 29 60.38 12.96 -18.24
C ALA A 29 61.61 12.48 -19.02
N LEU A 30 61.42 11.63 -20.03
CA LEU A 30 62.51 11.15 -20.88
C LEU A 30 63.12 12.29 -21.71
N GLY A 31 62.30 13.19 -22.26
CA GLY A 31 62.76 14.38 -22.96
C GLY A 31 63.58 15.32 -22.06
N PHE A 32 63.15 15.51 -20.81
CA PHE A 32 63.89 16.30 -19.83
C PHE A 32 65.24 15.67 -19.46
N VAL A 33 65.28 14.36 -19.22
CA VAL A 33 66.53 13.63 -18.92
C VAL A 33 67.47 13.66 -20.12
N ALA A 34 66.99 13.34 -21.32
CA ALA A 34 67.79 13.32 -22.53
C ALA A 34 68.36 14.71 -22.86
N SER A 35 67.54 15.77 -22.77
CA SER A 35 68.00 17.14 -22.98
C SER A 35 68.98 17.61 -21.90
N SER A 36 68.80 17.18 -20.65
CA SER A 36 69.73 17.49 -19.54
C SER A 36 71.08 16.81 -19.70
N VAL A 37 71.11 15.53 -20.11
CA VAL A 37 72.35 14.79 -20.36
C VAL A 37 73.07 15.33 -21.59
N ALA A 38 72.34 15.61 -22.68
CA ALA A 38 72.92 16.20 -23.88
C ALA A 38 73.52 17.58 -23.60
N ALA A 39 72.84 18.41 -22.80
CA ALA A 39 73.36 19.71 -22.38
C ALA A 39 74.63 19.60 -21.53
N ALA A 40 74.80 18.52 -20.76
CA ALA A 40 76.01 18.30 -19.95
C ALA A 40 77.24 17.92 -20.78
N HIS A 41 77.06 17.35 -21.98
CA HIS A 41 78.16 16.98 -22.87
C HIS A 41 78.68 18.13 -23.74
N TRP A 42 77.99 19.27 -23.78
CA TRP A 42 78.33 20.40 -24.66
C TRP A 42 78.89 21.57 -23.84
N GLN A 43 80.03 22.12 -24.26
CA GLN A 43 80.68 23.25 -23.59
C GLN A 43 79.92 24.58 -23.77
N GLN A 44 79.12 24.70 -24.84
CA GLN A 44 78.10 25.73 -25.03
C GLN A 44 76.79 25.06 -25.45
N VAL A 45 75.76 25.16 -24.60
CA VAL A 45 74.46 24.55 -24.87
C VAL A 45 73.74 25.33 -25.98
N PRO A 46 73.38 24.69 -27.10
CA PRO A 46 72.71 25.38 -28.19
C PRO A 46 71.28 25.78 -27.79
N LEU A 47 70.82 26.94 -28.29
CA LEU A 47 69.54 27.55 -27.90
C LEU A 47 68.33 26.62 -28.09
N TRP A 48 68.30 25.83 -29.17
CA TRP A 48 67.22 24.88 -29.42
C TRP A 48 67.15 23.77 -28.37
N LEU A 49 68.31 23.31 -27.87
CA LEU A 49 68.39 22.26 -26.84
C LEU A 49 67.97 22.83 -25.47
N ALA A 50 68.38 24.06 -25.17
CA ALA A 50 67.93 24.77 -23.97
C ALA A 50 66.41 25.02 -23.98
N CYS A 51 65.84 25.33 -25.15
CA CYS A 51 64.40 25.48 -25.35
C CYS A 51 63.66 24.16 -25.07
N ILE A 52 64.10 23.04 -25.67
CA ILE A 52 63.51 21.72 -25.43
C ILE A 52 63.59 21.34 -23.95
N LYS A 53 64.71 21.61 -23.29
CA LYS A 53 64.85 21.38 -21.85
C LYS A 53 63.82 22.17 -21.05
N ALA A 54 63.69 23.47 -21.30
CA ALA A 54 62.75 24.33 -20.58
C ALA A 54 61.27 23.92 -20.81
N VAL A 55 60.92 23.56 -22.05
CA VAL A 55 59.57 23.07 -22.40
C VAL A 55 59.28 21.74 -21.71
N THR A 56 60.20 20.78 -21.80
CA THR A 56 60.02 19.44 -21.18
C THR A 56 60.02 19.51 -19.66
N GLU A 57 60.83 20.37 -19.05
CA GLU A 57 60.82 20.66 -17.61
C GLU A 57 59.47 21.23 -17.16
N ALA A 58 58.97 22.27 -17.84
CA ALA A 58 57.71 22.90 -17.49
C ALA A 58 56.50 21.99 -17.76
N SER A 59 56.50 21.25 -18.86
CA SER A 59 55.50 20.20 -19.15
C SER A 59 55.50 19.10 -18.08
N LEU A 60 56.67 18.67 -17.62
CA LEU A 60 56.81 17.65 -16.59
C LEU A 60 56.26 18.14 -15.24
N VAL A 61 56.61 19.38 -14.85
CA VAL A 61 56.09 20.00 -13.62
C VAL A 61 54.56 20.15 -13.68
N GLY A 62 54.01 20.63 -14.80
CA GLY A 62 52.56 20.75 -15.00
C GLY A 62 51.85 19.39 -14.92
N ALA A 63 52.39 18.37 -15.58
CA ALA A 63 51.86 17.01 -15.55
C ALA A 63 51.88 16.39 -14.14
N LEU A 64 52.95 16.62 -13.37
CA LEU A 64 53.07 16.15 -11.99
C LEU A 64 52.12 16.90 -11.03
N ALA A 65 51.93 18.21 -11.21
CA ALA A 65 51.01 19.01 -10.41
C ALA A 65 49.57 18.52 -10.57
N ASP A 66 49.11 18.30 -11.81
CA ASP A 66 47.77 17.79 -12.08
C ASP A 66 47.62 16.32 -11.68
N TRP A 67 48.66 15.51 -11.83
CA TRP A 67 48.67 14.15 -11.28
C TRP A 67 48.43 14.18 -9.77
N PHE A 68 49.13 15.06 -9.05
CA PHE A 68 48.99 15.22 -7.62
C PHE A 68 47.57 15.69 -7.25
N ALA A 69 47.05 16.74 -7.89
CA ALA A 69 45.72 17.28 -7.61
C ALA A 69 44.60 16.25 -7.82
N VAL A 70 44.60 15.55 -8.97
CA VAL A 70 43.59 14.53 -9.27
C VAL A 70 43.73 13.33 -8.33
N SER A 71 44.95 12.88 -8.03
CA SER A 71 45.16 11.74 -7.13
C SER A 71 44.79 12.07 -5.68
N ALA A 72 45.07 13.29 -5.23
CA ALA A 72 44.72 13.80 -3.91
C ALA A 72 43.20 13.90 -3.70
N LEU A 73 42.40 13.98 -4.76
CA LEU A 73 40.95 13.97 -4.65
C LEU A 73 40.42 12.62 -4.14
N PHE A 74 41.02 11.50 -4.60
CA PHE A 74 40.52 10.14 -4.35
C PHE A 74 41.34 9.32 -3.36
N ARG A 75 42.65 9.57 -3.23
CA ARG A 75 43.58 8.70 -2.49
C ARG A 75 44.44 9.51 -1.51
N HIS A 76 44.84 8.85 -0.43
CA HIS A 76 45.81 9.40 0.51
C HIS A 76 47.21 9.29 -0.09
N ILE A 77 47.94 10.40 -0.13
CA ILE A 77 49.32 10.45 -0.64
C ILE A 77 50.25 10.69 0.57
N PRO A 78 51.16 9.76 0.91
CA PRO A 78 51.97 9.82 2.12
C PRO A 78 53.18 10.77 1.95
N LEU A 79 52.91 12.06 1.74
CA LEU A 79 53.91 13.13 1.75
C LEU A 79 53.79 13.92 3.07
N PRO A 80 54.87 14.17 3.83
CA PRO A 80 54.80 14.67 5.20
C PRO A 80 54.13 16.06 5.34
N VAL A 81 54.29 16.94 4.36
CA VAL A 81 53.69 18.29 4.38
C VAL A 81 52.31 18.32 3.70
N VAL A 82 52.16 17.62 2.59
CA VAL A 82 50.98 17.75 1.71
C VAL A 82 49.91 16.68 1.97
N GLY A 83 50.27 15.58 2.63
CA GLY A 83 49.39 14.43 2.89
C GLY A 83 48.17 14.77 3.76
N ARG A 84 48.24 15.85 4.56
CA ARG A 84 47.14 16.30 5.45
C ARG A 84 45.89 16.74 4.69
N HIS A 85 45.99 17.13 3.42
CA HIS A 85 44.88 17.62 2.58
C HIS A 85 44.58 16.73 1.37
N THR A 86 44.94 15.44 1.45
CA THR A 86 44.64 14.44 0.42
C THR A 86 43.44 13.58 0.81
N ALA A 87 42.95 12.73 -0.10
CA ALA A 87 41.70 11.99 0.02
C ALA A 87 40.48 12.89 0.31
N ILE A 88 40.33 13.97 -0.45
CA ILE A 88 39.29 14.99 -0.23
C ILE A 88 37.87 14.39 -0.30
N ILE A 89 37.56 13.55 -1.28
CA ILE A 89 36.24 12.92 -1.43
C ILE A 89 35.96 11.97 -0.26
N PRO A 90 36.83 10.97 0.06
CA PRO A 90 36.63 10.11 1.22
C PRO A 90 36.41 10.89 2.52
N ARG A 91 37.19 11.96 2.74
CA ARG A 91 37.15 12.74 3.98
C ARG A 91 35.91 13.62 4.11
N ASN A 92 35.36 14.09 2.99
CA ASN A 92 34.15 14.92 2.96
C ASN A 92 32.87 14.14 2.64
N LYS A 93 32.91 12.79 2.62
CA LYS A 93 31.75 11.94 2.29
C LYS A 93 30.46 12.38 2.99
N ASP A 94 30.52 12.55 4.31
CA ASP A 94 29.31 12.83 5.09
C ASP A 94 28.74 14.23 4.80
N ARG A 95 29.62 15.20 4.54
CA ARG A 95 29.23 16.55 4.10
C ARG A 95 28.61 16.52 2.71
N ILE A 96 29.17 15.75 1.78
CA ILE A 96 28.61 15.55 0.43
C ILE A 96 27.23 14.92 0.53
N GLY A 97 27.07 13.89 1.37
CA GLY A 97 25.79 13.23 1.61
C GLY A 97 24.74 14.17 2.20
N LEU A 98 25.11 15.00 3.18
CA LEU A 98 24.20 15.99 3.77
C LEU A 98 23.78 17.06 2.74
N ASN A 99 24.71 17.56 1.94
CA ASN A 99 24.41 18.55 0.90
C ASN A 99 23.49 17.96 -0.17
N LEU A 100 23.73 16.71 -0.58
CA LEU A 100 22.87 16.00 -1.53
C LEU A 100 21.45 15.81 -0.95
N ALA A 101 21.35 15.43 0.32
CA ALA A 101 20.07 15.29 1.00
C ALA A 101 19.29 16.61 1.04
N ASN A 102 19.94 17.71 1.41
CA ASN A 102 19.33 19.03 1.41
C ASN A 102 18.92 19.46 -0.01
N PHE A 103 19.74 19.18 -1.01
CA PHE A 103 19.41 19.46 -2.41
C PHE A 103 18.17 18.71 -2.88
N VAL A 104 18.04 17.42 -2.56
CA VAL A 104 16.85 16.62 -2.91
C VAL A 104 15.61 17.16 -2.20
N ARG A 105 15.73 17.50 -0.91
CA ARG A 105 14.66 18.12 -0.11
C ARG A 105 14.17 19.42 -0.75
N ASP A 106 15.09 20.33 -1.04
CA ASP A 106 14.78 21.72 -1.38
C ASP A 106 14.45 21.92 -2.87
N LYS A 107 14.81 20.97 -3.74
CA LYS A 107 14.63 21.08 -5.21
C LYS A 107 13.69 20.06 -5.82
N PHE A 108 13.46 18.91 -5.18
CA PHE A 108 12.65 17.84 -5.75
C PHE A 108 11.42 17.52 -4.90
N LEU A 109 11.47 17.78 -3.59
CA LEU A 109 10.45 17.37 -2.64
C LEU A 109 9.77 18.55 -1.92
N ASP A 110 10.06 19.78 -2.33
CA ASP A 110 9.34 20.94 -1.82
C ASP A 110 7.88 20.95 -2.34
N GLY A 111 6.98 21.53 -1.54
CA GLY A 111 5.55 21.56 -1.85
C GLY A 111 5.25 22.11 -3.26
N PRO A 112 5.79 23.27 -3.65
CA PRO A 112 5.62 23.81 -5.01
C PRO A 112 6.06 22.85 -6.12
N SER A 113 7.24 22.23 -6.01
CA SER A 113 7.71 21.27 -7.01
C SER A 113 6.81 20.04 -7.13
N LEU A 114 6.31 19.49 -6.01
CA LEU A 114 5.37 18.36 -6.04
C LEU A 114 4.02 18.75 -6.66
N VAL A 115 3.54 19.96 -6.41
CA VAL A 115 2.31 20.48 -7.03
C VAL A 115 2.49 20.64 -8.54
N ALA A 116 3.59 21.24 -8.98
CA ALA A 116 3.92 21.38 -10.40
C ALA A 116 4.04 20.00 -11.08
N LEU A 117 4.56 18.99 -10.37
CA LEU A 117 4.64 17.63 -10.87
C LEU A 117 3.25 17.00 -11.07
N ILE A 118 2.33 17.20 -10.11
CA ILE A 118 0.93 16.74 -10.17
C ILE A 118 0.20 17.42 -11.35
N GLU A 119 0.40 18.73 -11.53
CA GLU A 119 -0.20 19.49 -12.64
C GLU A 119 0.26 18.99 -14.00
N ARG A 120 1.55 18.68 -14.12
CA ARG A 120 2.13 18.22 -15.39
C ARG A 120 1.68 16.81 -15.78
N HIS A 121 1.45 15.92 -14.81
CA HIS A 121 1.23 14.50 -15.08
C HIS A 121 -0.20 14.01 -14.89
N ASP A 122 -1.09 14.82 -14.30
CA ASP A 122 -2.51 14.47 -14.05
C ASP A 122 -2.65 13.04 -13.47
N PRO A 123 -2.28 12.83 -12.20
CA PRO A 123 -2.27 11.50 -11.60
C PRO A 123 -3.65 10.86 -11.59
N ALA A 124 -4.74 11.63 -11.50
CA ALA A 124 -6.09 11.10 -11.57
C ALA A 124 -6.37 10.45 -12.94
N ARG A 125 -5.93 11.05 -14.04
CA ARG A 125 -6.06 10.46 -15.39
C ARG A 125 -5.19 9.22 -15.56
N VAL A 126 -3.96 9.24 -15.06
CA VAL A 126 -3.07 8.06 -15.08
C VAL A 126 -3.70 6.90 -14.30
N LEU A 127 -4.23 7.19 -13.10
CA LEU A 127 -4.90 6.21 -12.26
C LEU A 127 -6.16 5.66 -12.94
N ALA A 128 -6.96 6.51 -13.60
CA ALA A 128 -8.13 6.10 -14.35
C ALA A 128 -7.78 5.10 -15.46
N GLY A 129 -6.75 5.42 -16.27
CA GLY A 129 -6.25 4.53 -17.32
C GLY A 129 -5.73 3.20 -16.77
N TRP A 130 -4.99 3.26 -15.66
CA TRP A 130 -4.47 2.06 -15.01
C TRP A 130 -5.59 1.16 -14.48
N LEU A 131 -6.59 1.72 -13.77
CA LEU A 131 -7.71 0.98 -13.17
C LEU A 131 -8.71 0.43 -14.19
N THR A 132 -8.86 1.08 -15.34
CA THR A 132 -9.76 0.62 -16.41
C THR A 132 -9.25 -0.66 -17.08
N SER A 133 -7.95 -0.92 -17.03
CA SER A 133 -7.37 -2.17 -17.55
C SER A 133 -7.80 -3.40 -16.72
N PRO A 134 -8.34 -4.47 -17.34
CA PRO A 134 -8.74 -5.69 -16.64
C PRO A 134 -7.60 -6.39 -15.89
N ALA A 135 -6.39 -6.36 -16.44
CA ALA A 135 -5.22 -6.98 -15.81
C ALA A 135 -4.84 -6.27 -14.51
N ASN A 136 -4.82 -4.93 -14.53
CA ASN A 136 -4.43 -4.10 -13.39
C ASN A 136 -5.46 -4.13 -12.27
N SER A 137 -6.75 -4.05 -12.60
CA SER A 137 -7.82 -4.15 -11.61
C SER A 137 -7.88 -5.52 -10.94
N THR A 138 -7.58 -6.59 -11.68
CA THR A 138 -7.44 -7.94 -11.10
C THR A 138 -6.22 -8.02 -10.18
N LEU A 139 -5.09 -7.41 -10.57
CA LEU A 139 -3.89 -7.32 -9.73
C LEU A 139 -4.19 -6.54 -8.43
N LEU A 140 -4.87 -5.39 -8.54
CA LEU A 140 -5.34 -4.61 -7.39
C LEU A 140 -6.18 -5.48 -6.45
N GLY A 141 -7.19 -6.18 -6.99
CA GLY A 141 -8.06 -7.07 -6.21
C GLY A 141 -7.26 -8.14 -5.45
N ARG A 142 -6.31 -8.80 -6.12
CA ARG A 142 -5.44 -9.80 -5.50
C ARG A 142 -4.54 -9.19 -4.43
N GLN A 143 -3.95 -8.02 -4.68
CA GLN A 143 -3.06 -7.38 -3.72
C GLN A 143 -3.82 -6.89 -2.49
N VAL A 144 -5.01 -6.32 -2.66
CA VAL A 144 -5.89 -5.93 -1.56
C VAL A 144 -6.32 -7.17 -0.76
N ALA A 145 -6.66 -8.28 -1.42
CA ALA A 145 -6.99 -9.52 -0.72
C ALA A 145 -5.81 -10.06 0.11
N ARG A 146 -4.58 -10.02 -0.43
CA ARG A 146 -3.36 -10.40 0.32
C ARG A 146 -3.09 -9.50 1.51
N LEU A 147 -3.22 -8.18 1.34
CA LEU A 147 -3.05 -7.21 2.43
C LEU A 147 -4.14 -7.38 3.50
N ALA A 148 -5.38 -7.63 3.08
CA ALA A 148 -6.48 -7.91 3.99
C ALA A 148 -6.27 -9.21 4.77
N LEU A 149 -5.71 -10.24 4.12
CA LEU A 149 -5.34 -11.49 4.79
C LEU A 149 -4.25 -11.26 5.85
N ALA A 150 -3.17 -10.59 5.47
CA ALA A 150 -2.08 -10.26 6.41
C ALA A 150 -2.59 -9.40 7.58
N ALA A 151 -3.46 -8.42 7.31
CA ALA A 151 -4.09 -7.62 8.35
C ALA A 151 -5.00 -8.48 9.26
N LEU A 152 -5.81 -9.37 8.70
CA LEU A 152 -6.68 -10.28 9.45
C LEU A 152 -5.86 -11.22 10.35
N GLU A 153 -4.72 -11.71 9.89
CA GLU A 153 -3.79 -12.53 10.67
C GLU A 153 -3.19 -11.77 11.87
N MET A 154 -2.93 -10.46 11.73
CA MET A 154 -2.43 -9.62 12.82
C MET A 154 -3.50 -9.29 13.88
N VAL A 155 -4.78 -9.38 13.53
CA VAL A 155 -5.89 -9.05 14.45
C VAL A 155 -6.03 -10.11 15.54
N GLN A 156 -5.98 -9.68 16.80
CA GLN A 156 -6.17 -10.53 17.97
C GLN A 156 -7.67 -10.74 18.27
N ASP A 157 -8.13 -11.99 18.25
CA ASP A 157 -9.55 -12.32 18.42
C ASP A 157 -10.14 -11.81 19.74
N ARG A 158 -9.36 -11.86 20.84
CA ARG A 158 -9.81 -11.36 22.15
C ARG A 158 -10.11 -9.86 22.16
N GLN A 159 -9.39 -9.06 21.35
CA GLN A 159 -9.63 -7.62 21.28
C GLN A 159 -10.91 -7.33 20.51
N VAL A 160 -11.14 -8.05 19.41
CA VAL A 160 -12.36 -7.91 18.60
C VAL A 160 -13.58 -8.38 19.37
N GLU A 161 -13.48 -9.48 20.12
CA GLU A 161 -14.57 -9.99 20.97
C GLU A 161 -15.01 -8.94 22.01
N ARG A 162 -14.04 -8.32 22.69
CA ARG A 162 -14.32 -7.23 23.66
C ARG A 162 -14.93 -6.01 22.97
N PHE A 163 -14.37 -5.61 21.83
CA PHE A 163 -14.89 -4.49 21.05
C PHE A 163 -16.32 -4.74 20.61
N LEU A 164 -16.62 -5.88 19.98
CA LEU A 164 -17.96 -6.26 19.53
C LEU A 164 -18.95 -6.31 20.69
N SER A 165 -18.55 -6.92 21.81
CA SER A 165 -19.41 -6.99 23.01
C SER A 165 -19.69 -5.59 23.56
N HIS A 166 -18.68 -4.74 23.66
CA HIS A 166 -18.84 -3.38 24.17
C HIS A 166 -19.67 -2.51 23.22
N SER A 167 -19.41 -2.57 21.91
CA SER A 167 -20.18 -1.87 20.90
C SER A 167 -21.64 -2.32 20.88
N PHE A 168 -21.91 -3.62 21.00
CA PHE A 168 -23.28 -4.13 21.07
C PHE A 168 -24.01 -3.66 22.33
N LYS A 169 -23.34 -3.70 23.49
CA LYS A 169 -23.90 -3.18 24.76
C LYS A 169 -24.19 -1.68 24.67
N ALA A 170 -23.24 -0.88 24.18
CA ALA A 170 -23.42 0.55 23.98
C ALA A 170 -24.57 0.87 23.00
N LEU A 171 -24.69 0.09 21.92
CA LEU A 171 -25.81 0.23 20.99
C LEU A 171 -27.14 -0.08 21.68
N LEU A 172 -27.21 -1.14 22.49
CA LEU A 172 -28.41 -1.57 23.19
C LEU A 172 -28.83 -0.60 24.32
N GLU A 173 -27.86 0.07 24.95
CA GLU A 173 -28.10 1.10 25.96
C GLU A 173 -28.75 2.36 25.36
N HIS A 174 -28.32 2.75 24.16
CA HIS A 174 -28.83 3.96 23.49
C HIS A 174 -30.05 3.74 22.60
N LEU A 175 -30.38 2.48 22.27
CA LEU A 175 -31.55 2.15 21.47
C LEU A 175 -32.81 2.05 22.33
N ASP A 176 -33.83 2.81 21.93
CA ASP A 176 -35.21 2.60 22.37
C ASP A 176 -35.76 1.34 21.68
N LEU A 177 -35.57 0.18 22.31
CA LEU A 177 -35.91 -1.13 21.76
C LEU A 177 -37.38 -1.25 21.30
N PRO A 178 -38.40 -0.84 22.08
CA PRO A 178 -39.79 -0.85 21.63
C PRO A 178 -39.97 -0.05 20.34
N ARG A 179 -39.41 1.16 20.29
CA ARG A 179 -39.56 2.05 19.13
C ARG A 179 -38.80 1.56 17.91
N ALA A 180 -37.56 1.08 18.08
CA ALA A 180 -36.78 0.48 17.00
C ALA A 180 -37.46 -0.78 16.43
N ALA A 181 -38.04 -1.62 17.29
CA ALA A 181 -38.81 -2.79 16.86
C ALA A 181 -40.08 -2.38 16.10
N ALA A 182 -40.79 -1.35 16.57
CA ALA A 182 -41.96 -0.82 15.88
C ALA A 182 -41.61 -0.21 14.52
N ASP A 183 -40.52 0.57 14.42
CA ASP A 183 -40.08 1.19 13.17
C ASP A 183 -39.64 0.13 12.15
N LEU A 184 -38.91 -0.91 12.60
CA LEU A 184 -38.56 -2.05 11.75
C LEU A 184 -39.79 -2.81 11.28
N LEU A 185 -40.73 -3.14 12.18
CA LEU A 185 -41.96 -3.83 11.81
C LEU A 185 -42.82 -2.98 10.88
N SER A 186 -42.89 -1.67 11.10
CA SER A 186 -43.59 -0.71 10.24
C SER A 186 -42.98 -0.66 8.84
N GLY A 187 -41.64 -0.55 8.73
CA GLY A 187 -40.94 -0.59 7.44
C GLY A 187 -41.05 -1.93 6.71
N LEU A 188 -41.12 -3.04 7.45
CA LEU A 188 -41.34 -4.38 6.88
C LEU A 188 -42.80 -4.65 6.53
N THR A 189 -43.74 -3.90 7.09
CA THR A 189 -45.17 -4.03 6.79
C THR A 189 -45.66 -3.05 5.73
N GLN A 190 -44.94 -1.94 5.52
CA GLN A 190 -45.13 -1.03 4.38
C GLN A 190 -45.20 -1.82 3.06
N ASP A 191 -46.15 -1.40 2.22
CA ASP A 191 -46.49 -2.04 0.94
C ASP A 191 -46.94 -3.51 1.02
N GLY A 192 -47.40 -3.96 2.19
CA GLY A 192 -47.96 -5.31 2.35
C GLY A 192 -46.93 -6.44 2.34
N ARG A 193 -45.63 -6.12 2.48
CA ARG A 193 -44.54 -7.13 2.44
C ARG A 193 -44.65 -8.24 3.49
N HIS A 194 -45.30 -7.97 4.61
CA HIS A 194 -45.61 -8.95 5.64
C HIS A 194 -46.57 -10.06 5.17
N GLN A 195 -47.38 -9.81 4.14
CA GLN A 195 -48.21 -10.84 3.50
C GLN A 195 -47.36 -11.87 2.75
N ALA A 196 -46.26 -11.44 2.11
CA ALA A 196 -45.35 -12.38 1.44
C ALA A 196 -44.63 -13.31 2.44
N VAL A 197 -44.36 -12.83 3.65
CA VAL A 197 -43.84 -13.67 4.74
C VAL A 197 -44.91 -14.65 5.22
N LEU A 198 -46.16 -14.18 5.35
CA LEU A 198 -47.29 -15.05 5.69
C LEU A 198 -47.48 -16.16 4.64
N ASP A 199 -47.34 -15.84 3.36
CA ASP A 199 -47.43 -16.82 2.27
C ASP A 199 -46.39 -17.94 2.41
N ASP A 200 -45.13 -17.57 2.69
CA ASP A 200 -44.04 -18.54 2.85
C ASP A 200 -44.25 -19.42 4.11
N VAL A 201 -44.77 -18.83 5.19
CA VAL A 201 -45.14 -19.58 6.41
C VAL A 201 -46.30 -20.54 6.15
N LEU A 202 -47.37 -20.07 5.50
CA LEU A 202 -48.52 -20.92 5.15
C LEU A 202 -48.10 -22.08 4.26
N ALA A 203 -47.25 -21.83 3.26
CA ALA A 203 -46.71 -22.86 2.38
C ALA A 203 -45.86 -23.88 3.14
N ARG A 204 -45.01 -23.43 4.07
CA ARG A 204 -44.17 -24.33 4.86
C ARG A 204 -44.97 -25.16 5.88
N VAL A 205 -45.96 -24.57 6.54
CA VAL A 205 -46.85 -25.28 7.47
C VAL A 205 -47.72 -26.29 6.72
N SER A 206 -48.29 -25.91 5.57
CA SER A 206 -48.99 -26.81 4.66
C SER A 206 -48.11 -27.99 4.24
N GLY A 207 -46.85 -27.73 3.89
CA GLY A 207 -45.87 -28.78 3.57
C GLY A 207 -45.66 -29.78 4.70
N VAL A 208 -45.47 -29.30 5.93
CA VAL A 208 -45.30 -30.16 7.12
C VAL A 208 -46.57 -30.95 7.45
N LEU A 209 -47.76 -30.35 7.27
CA LEU A 209 -49.04 -31.04 7.51
C LEU A 209 -49.32 -32.16 6.53
N ARG A 210 -48.66 -32.19 5.36
CA ARG A 210 -48.77 -33.27 4.38
C ARG A 210 -47.82 -34.44 4.65
N GLU A 211 -46.88 -34.28 5.59
CA GLU A 211 -45.95 -35.35 5.96
C GLU A 211 -46.65 -36.41 6.83
N SER A 212 -46.39 -37.68 6.53
CA SER A 212 -46.99 -38.82 7.24
C SER A 212 -46.59 -38.89 8.73
N GLU A 213 -45.37 -38.47 9.09
CA GLU A 213 -44.94 -38.39 10.49
C GLU A 213 -45.77 -37.37 11.30
N THR A 214 -46.17 -36.27 10.67
CA THR A 214 -47.00 -35.23 11.30
C THR A 214 -48.38 -35.75 11.63
N HIS A 215 -48.97 -36.59 10.76
CA HIS A 215 -50.27 -37.23 11.03
C HIS A 215 -50.22 -38.11 12.28
N VAL A 216 -49.16 -38.91 12.45
CA VAL A 216 -48.97 -39.76 13.63
C VAL A 216 -48.83 -38.91 14.90
N LEU A 217 -48.11 -37.79 14.83
CA LEU A 217 -47.95 -36.85 15.94
C LEU A 217 -49.28 -36.18 16.32
N ILE A 218 -50.08 -35.78 15.33
CA ILE A 218 -51.43 -35.21 15.53
C ILE A 218 -52.35 -36.24 16.18
N ALA A 219 -52.39 -37.48 15.67
CA ALA A 219 -53.19 -38.57 16.25
C ALA A 219 -52.87 -38.77 17.74
N ARG A 220 -51.57 -38.86 18.05
CA ARG A 220 -51.09 -39.06 19.41
C ARG A 220 -51.45 -37.90 20.34
N THR A 221 -51.33 -36.67 19.83
CA THR A 221 -51.64 -35.45 20.59
C THR A 221 -53.13 -35.35 20.90
N ILE A 222 -53.99 -35.67 19.92
CA ILE A 222 -55.45 -35.70 20.11
C ILE A 222 -55.84 -36.74 21.16
N VAL A 223 -55.27 -37.95 21.09
CA VAL A 223 -55.51 -39.00 22.09
C VAL A 223 -55.08 -38.56 23.49
N LEU A 224 -53.91 -37.93 23.63
CA LEU A 224 -53.41 -37.40 24.90
C LEU A 224 -54.30 -36.28 25.46
N TRP A 225 -54.75 -35.37 24.61
CA TRP A 225 -55.65 -34.28 24.98
C TRP A 225 -57.02 -34.82 25.43
N LEU A 226 -57.59 -35.78 24.69
CA LEU A 226 -58.88 -36.38 25.03
C LEU A 226 -58.85 -37.13 26.36
N LYS A 227 -57.75 -37.86 26.64
CA LYS A 227 -57.50 -38.51 27.93
C LYS A 227 -57.48 -37.53 29.09
N ARG A 228 -56.95 -36.32 28.87
CA ARG A 228 -56.77 -35.29 29.90
C ARG A 228 -58.03 -34.48 30.17
N GLU A 229 -58.74 -34.04 29.13
CA GLU A 229 -59.86 -33.10 29.28
C GLU A 229 -61.24 -33.77 29.23
N HIS A 230 -61.39 -34.89 28.51
CA HIS A 230 -62.68 -35.54 28.31
C HIS A 230 -62.60 -37.09 28.34
N PRO A 231 -62.26 -37.68 29.51
CA PRO A 231 -61.99 -39.12 29.66
C PRO A 231 -63.21 -40.02 29.37
N LEU A 232 -64.44 -39.52 29.53
CA LEU A 232 -65.66 -40.26 29.19
C LEU A 232 -65.93 -40.34 27.68
N LYS A 233 -65.50 -39.31 26.92
CA LYS A 233 -65.69 -39.25 25.46
C LYS A 233 -64.70 -40.14 24.71
N GLU A 234 -63.51 -40.38 25.28
CA GLU A 234 -62.50 -41.31 24.73
C GLU A 234 -63.07 -42.72 24.59
N LYS A 235 -63.82 -43.19 25.59
CA LYS A 235 -64.38 -44.55 25.59
C LYS A 235 -65.59 -44.73 24.68
N MET A 236 -66.22 -43.65 24.22
CA MET A 236 -67.40 -43.69 23.34
C MET A 236 -67.09 -43.41 21.87
N LEU A 237 -65.88 -42.94 21.53
CA LEU A 237 -65.50 -42.64 20.16
C LEU A 237 -64.93 -43.88 19.45
N PRO A 238 -65.25 -44.10 18.15
CA PRO A 238 -64.67 -45.18 17.36
C PRO A 238 -63.14 -45.05 17.28
N THR A 239 -62.40 -46.14 17.50
CA THR A 239 -60.93 -46.18 17.46
C THR A 239 -60.35 -45.68 16.13
N ASP A 240 -61.10 -45.85 15.03
CA ASP A 240 -60.76 -45.34 13.69
C ASP A 240 -60.64 -43.80 13.63
N TRP A 241 -61.42 -43.08 14.45
CA TRP A 241 -61.40 -41.61 14.51
C TRP A 241 -60.27 -41.07 15.40
N LEU A 242 -59.79 -41.89 16.34
CA LEU A 242 -58.67 -41.58 17.24
C LEU A 242 -57.32 -42.11 16.70
N GLY A 243 -57.32 -42.77 15.55
CA GLY A 243 -56.14 -43.28 14.86
C GLY A 243 -55.76 -42.48 13.62
N ASP A 244 -55.03 -43.13 12.72
CA ASP A 244 -54.43 -42.53 11.51
C ASP A 244 -55.45 -41.86 10.58
N LYS A 245 -56.66 -42.42 10.45
CA LYS A 245 -57.72 -41.87 9.57
C LYS A 245 -58.23 -40.53 10.09
N GLY A 246 -58.44 -40.38 11.41
CA GLY A 246 -58.88 -39.13 12.01
C GLY A 246 -57.82 -38.03 11.92
N ALA A 247 -56.56 -38.39 12.17
CA ALA A 247 -55.45 -37.45 12.00
C ALA A 247 -55.25 -37.03 10.55
N THR A 248 -55.39 -37.95 9.59
CA THR A 248 -55.33 -37.63 8.16
C THR A 248 -56.49 -36.72 7.74
N ALA A 249 -57.70 -36.95 8.26
CA ALA A 249 -58.86 -36.09 7.99
C ALA A 249 -58.67 -34.68 8.56
N ILE A 250 -58.13 -34.56 9.78
CA ILE A 250 -57.86 -33.27 10.43
C ILE A 250 -56.70 -32.54 9.75
N ALA A 251 -55.62 -33.23 9.43
CA ALA A 251 -54.48 -32.66 8.70
C ALA A 251 -54.90 -32.18 7.31
N GLY A 252 -55.71 -32.96 6.58
CA GLY A 252 -56.29 -32.58 5.29
C GLY A 252 -57.24 -31.39 5.39
N ALA A 253 -58.09 -31.33 6.43
CA ALA A 253 -58.97 -30.18 6.66
C ALA A 253 -58.18 -28.91 7.00
N LEU A 254 -57.14 -29.02 7.83
CA LEU A 254 -56.23 -27.91 8.15
C LEU A 254 -55.42 -27.46 6.93
N ASP A 255 -54.91 -28.39 6.13
CA ASP A 255 -54.18 -28.09 4.90
C ASP A 255 -55.07 -27.37 3.88
N SER A 256 -56.32 -27.82 3.72
CA SER A 256 -57.32 -27.13 2.89
C SER A 256 -57.59 -25.71 3.39
N LEU A 257 -57.82 -25.53 4.70
CA LEU A 257 -58.03 -24.20 5.27
C LEU A 257 -56.82 -23.28 5.09
N LEU A 258 -55.60 -23.80 5.24
CA LEU A 258 -54.37 -23.01 5.02
C LEU A 258 -54.19 -22.63 3.55
N GLN A 259 -54.57 -23.49 2.61
CA GLN A 259 -54.58 -23.18 1.18
C GLN A 259 -55.65 -22.17 0.81
N ASP A 260 -56.83 -22.24 1.42
CA ASP A 260 -57.90 -21.25 1.22
C ASP A 260 -57.44 -19.86 1.72
N ILE A 261 -56.79 -19.81 2.89
CA ILE A 261 -56.16 -18.59 3.39
C ILE A 261 -55.04 -18.12 2.44
N ALA A 262 -54.21 -19.02 1.93
CA ALA A 262 -53.09 -18.68 1.06
C ALA A 262 -53.54 -18.16 -0.32
N SER A 263 -54.64 -18.69 -0.86
CA SER A 263 -55.11 -18.37 -2.22
C SER A 263 -56.02 -17.14 -2.29
N ASP A 264 -56.69 -16.75 -1.21
CA ASP A 264 -57.54 -15.55 -1.15
C ASP A 264 -56.89 -14.39 -0.36
N PRO A 265 -56.39 -13.33 -1.04
CA PRO A 265 -55.88 -12.13 -0.39
C PRO A 265 -56.93 -11.40 0.48
N GLY A 266 -58.21 -11.56 0.19
CA GLY A 266 -59.33 -10.94 0.90
C GLY A 266 -59.77 -11.69 2.16
N HIS A 267 -59.16 -12.85 2.45
CA HIS A 267 -59.59 -13.77 3.50
C HIS A 267 -59.61 -13.10 4.89
N HIS A 268 -60.63 -13.42 5.71
CA HIS A 268 -60.79 -12.82 7.04
C HIS A 268 -59.57 -13.03 7.95
N MET A 269 -58.92 -14.20 7.88
CA MET A 269 -57.71 -14.48 8.66
C MET A 269 -56.51 -13.63 8.26
N ARG A 270 -56.35 -13.28 6.97
CA ARG A 270 -55.27 -12.37 6.51
C ARG A 270 -55.50 -10.96 7.04
N LYS A 271 -56.74 -10.47 6.96
CA LYS A 271 -57.11 -9.17 7.55
C LYS A 271 -56.94 -9.14 9.07
N ALA A 272 -57.27 -10.24 9.75
CA ALA A 272 -57.07 -10.37 11.18
C ALA A 272 -55.57 -10.42 11.56
N PHE A 273 -54.74 -11.03 10.72
CA PHE A 273 -53.27 -10.99 10.86
C PHE A 273 -52.76 -9.55 10.73
N ASP A 274 -53.15 -8.84 9.67
CA ASP A 274 -52.73 -7.44 9.45
C ASP A 274 -53.14 -6.55 10.62
N ALA A 275 -54.39 -6.64 11.05
CA ALA A 275 -54.88 -5.91 12.20
C ALA A 275 -54.16 -6.29 13.50
N SER A 276 -53.65 -7.51 13.62
CA SER A 276 -52.88 -7.94 14.79
C SER A 276 -51.44 -7.43 14.75
N VAL A 277 -50.81 -7.41 13.57
CA VAL A 277 -49.48 -6.84 13.36
C VAL A 277 -49.51 -5.33 13.60
N GLN A 278 -50.52 -4.62 13.07
CA GLN A 278 -50.67 -3.18 13.31
C GLN A 278 -50.90 -2.87 14.79
N ARG A 279 -51.80 -3.60 15.45
CA ARG A 279 -51.98 -3.46 16.92
C ARG A 279 -50.70 -3.76 17.69
N LEU A 280 -49.86 -4.68 17.23
CA LEU A 280 -48.57 -4.95 17.87
C LEU A 280 -47.61 -3.76 17.69
N ILE A 281 -47.53 -3.17 16.50
CA ILE A 281 -46.72 -1.97 16.22
C ILE A 281 -47.18 -0.81 17.11
N ASP A 282 -48.49 -0.53 17.16
CA ASP A 282 -49.04 0.54 17.99
C ASP A 282 -48.72 0.33 19.48
N ARG A 283 -48.87 -0.91 19.97
CA ARG A 283 -48.55 -1.26 21.35
C ARG A 283 -47.06 -1.15 21.65
N LEU A 284 -46.18 -1.52 20.71
CA LEU A 284 -44.74 -1.34 20.89
C LEU A 284 -44.36 0.14 21.04
N GLN A 285 -45.09 1.07 20.44
CA GLN A 285 -44.81 2.51 20.53
C GLN A 285 -45.44 3.19 21.76
N SER A 286 -46.59 2.71 22.23
CA SER A 286 -47.44 3.46 23.17
C SER A 286 -47.78 2.73 24.47
N ASP A 287 -47.57 1.40 24.57
CA ASP A 287 -47.95 0.60 25.73
C ASP A 287 -46.80 0.55 26.75
N PRO A 288 -46.97 1.08 27.98
CA PRO A 288 -45.96 1.02 29.03
C PRO A 288 -45.54 -0.42 29.37
N ALA A 289 -46.46 -1.39 29.25
CA ALA A 289 -46.15 -2.79 29.51
C ALA A 289 -45.19 -3.40 28.47
N MET A 290 -45.17 -2.86 27.24
CA MET A 290 -44.21 -3.27 26.20
C MET A 290 -42.84 -2.64 26.43
N ALA A 291 -42.79 -1.39 26.89
CA ALA A 291 -41.56 -0.76 27.35
C ALA A 291 -40.91 -1.60 28.48
N ASP A 292 -41.68 -1.98 29.50
CA ASP A 292 -41.19 -2.83 30.61
C ASP A 292 -40.72 -4.22 30.15
N ARG A 293 -41.34 -4.78 29.11
CA ARG A 293 -40.89 -6.07 28.53
C ARG A 293 -39.59 -5.90 27.75
N ALA A 294 -39.45 -4.83 26.99
CA ALA A 294 -38.23 -4.53 26.26
C ALA A 294 -37.07 -4.20 27.20
N GLU A 295 -37.35 -3.51 28.32
CA GLU A 295 -36.37 -3.27 29.37
C GLU A 295 -35.85 -4.57 30.01
N ARG A 296 -36.76 -5.49 30.35
CA ARG A 296 -36.37 -6.80 30.86
C ARG A 296 -35.56 -7.61 29.84
N LEU A 297 -35.94 -7.54 28.57
CA LEU A 297 -35.18 -8.20 27.50
C LEU A 297 -33.79 -7.56 27.33
N ARG A 298 -33.69 -6.23 27.41
CA ARG A 298 -32.43 -5.50 27.39
C ARG A 298 -31.53 -5.94 28.52
N ASP A 299 -32.05 -5.92 29.75
CA ASP A 299 -31.31 -6.29 30.94
C ASP A 299 -30.81 -7.73 30.86
N TYR A 300 -31.66 -8.65 30.38
CA TYR A 300 -31.28 -10.02 30.08
C TYR A 300 -30.12 -10.08 29.07
N LEU A 301 -30.21 -9.38 27.93
CA LEU A 301 -29.17 -9.38 26.90
C LEU A 301 -27.85 -8.72 27.35
N LEU A 302 -27.91 -7.68 28.18
CA LEU A 302 -26.71 -6.98 28.69
C LEU A 302 -25.92 -7.85 29.68
N HIS A 303 -26.62 -8.68 30.46
CA HIS A 303 -26.04 -9.48 31.54
C HIS A 303 -25.82 -10.96 31.18
N ASP A 304 -26.36 -11.45 30.06
CA ASP A 304 -26.20 -12.84 29.65
C ASP A 304 -24.80 -13.11 29.07
N GLU A 305 -24.03 -13.97 29.74
CA GLU A 305 -22.74 -14.48 29.25
C GLU A 305 -22.88 -15.25 27.93
N LYS A 306 -24.06 -15.81 27.62
CA LYS A 306 -24.31 -16.51 26.36
C LYS A 306 -24.22 -15.57 25.16
N LEU A 307 -24.56 -14.29 25.30
CA LEU A 307 -24.47 -13.31 24.22
C LEU A 307 -23.01 -13.13 23.79
N ALA A 308 -22.10 -12.98 24.76
CA ALA A 308 -20.66 -12.88 24.47
C ALA A 308 -20.15 -14.14 23.76
N GLY A 309 -20.56 -15.33 24.22
CA GLY A 309 -20.24 -16.60 23.56
C GLY A 309 -20.76 -16.68 22.11
N TYR A 310 -21.98 -16.19 21.87
CA TYR A 310 -22.57 -16.15 20.52
C TYR A 310 -21.85 -15.17 19.60
N LEU A 311 -21.58 -13.94 20.06
CA LEU A 311 -20.83 -12.94 19.29
C LEU A 311 -19.43 -13.44 18.95
N ARG A 312 -18.78 -14.14 19.88
CA ARG A 312 -17.49 -14.79 19.65
C ARG A 312 -17.59 -15.88 18.58
N ALA A 313 -18.58 -16.76 18.65
CA ALA A 313 -18.78 -17.80 17.65
C ALA A 313 -19.05 -17.20 16.26
N LEU A 314 -19.84 -16.13 16.19
CA LEU A 314 -20.12 -15.40 14.96
C LEU A 314 -18.83 -14.78 14.37
N TRP A 315 -18.02 -14.13 15.21
CA TRP A 315 -16.73 -13.56 14.79
C TRP A 315 -15.79 -14.65 14.25
N LEU A 316 -15.61 -15.75 14.99
CA LEU A 316 -14.73 -16.84 14.57
C LEU A 316 -15.22 -17.48 13.27
N GLY A 317 -16.53 -17.67 13.12
CA GLY A 317 -17.11 -18.18 11.87
C GLY A 317 -16.92 -17.23 10.69
N LEU A 318 -17.10 -15.92 10.90
CA LEU A 318 -16.87 -14.90 9.88
C LEU A 318 -15.38 -14.83 9.50
N ARG A 319 -14.49 -14.80 10.50
CA ARG A 319 -13.04 -14.79 10.32
C ARG A 319 -12.59 -15.99 9.50
N ALA A 320 -13.02 -17.20 9.85
CA ALA A 320 -12.66 -18.41 9.13
C ALA A 320 -13.11 -18.36 7.66
N ARG A 321 -14.35 -17.90 7.40
CA ARG A 321 -14.86 -17.73 6.03
C ARG A 321 -14.08 -16.68 5.24
N LEU A 322 -13.80 -15.52 5.84
CA LEU A 322 -13.01 -14.46 5.21
C LEU A 322 -11.59 -14.93 4.93
N GLN A 323 -10.95 -15.62 5.88
CA GLN A 323 -9.61 -16.16 5.70
C GLN A 323 -9.57 -17.18 4.56
N ALA A 324 -10.55 -18.09 4.50
CA ALA A 324 -10.67 -19.06 3.41
C ALA A 324 -10.91 -18.40 2.04
N ASP A 325 -11.75 -17.35 1.97
CA ASP A 325 -11.96 -16.61 0.74
C ASP A 325 -10.72 -15.84 0.29
N LEU A 326 -10.05 -15.13 1.22
CA LEU A 326 -8.88 -14.30 0.93
C LEU A 326 -7.64 -15.13 0.53
N ALA A 327 -7.51 -16.35 1.07
CA ALA A 327 -6.44 -17.27 0.70
C ALA A 327 -6.67 -17.95 -0.66
N ASN A 328 -7.89 -17.91 -1.21
CA ASN A 328 -8.23 -18.57 -2.47
C ASN A 328 -7.81 -17.71 -3.69
N GLU A 329 -7.27 -18.37 -4.72
CA GLU A 329 -6.93 -17.74 -6.01
C GLU A 329 -8.15 -17.09 -6.71
N HIS A 330 -9.35 -17.61 -6.43
CA HIS A 330 -10.64 -17.11 -6.93
C HIS A 330 -11.45 -16.32 -5.88
N SER A 331 -10.78 -15.67 -4.92
CA SER A 331 -11.41 -14.86 -3.87
C SER A 331 -12.56 -13.98 -4.37
N GLN A 332 -13.72 -14.07 -3.71
CA GLN A 332 -14.85 -13.18 -3.94
C GLN A 332 -14.50 -11.74 -3.60
N VAL A 333 -13.76 -11.52 -2.50
CA VAL A 333 -13.29 -10.19 -2.11
C VAL A 333 -12.40 -9.61 -3.21
N ALA A 334 -11.42 -10.37 -3.71
CA ALA A 334 -10.55 -9.91 -4.80
C ALA A 334 -11.35 -9.51 -6.06
N ARG A 335 -12.35 -10.32 -6.44
CA ARG A 335 -13.22 -10.01 -7.60
C ARG A 335 -14.08 -8.76 -7.39
N LYS A 336 -14.67 -8.60 -6.21
CA LYS A 336 -15.46 -7.41 -5.85
C LYS A 336 -14.59 -6.16 -5.82
N THR A 337 -13.39 -6.24 -5.25
CA THR A 337 -12.42 -5.13 -5.26
C THR A 337 -11.96 -4.80 -6.67
N ALA A 338 -11.71 -5.80 -7.53
CA ALA A 338 -11.38 -5.57 -8.93
C ALA A 338 -12.53 -4.90 -9.70
N ALA A 339 -13.78 -5.30 -9.44
CA ALA A 339 -14.96 -4.66 -10.02
C ALA A 339 -15.12 -3.22 -9.54
N MET A 340 -14.95 -2.97 -8.23
CA MET A 340 -14.99 -1.63 -7.64
C MET A 340 -13.88 -0.73 -8.21
N GLY A 341 -12.66 -1.25 -8.34
CA GLY A 341 -11.54 -0.54 -8.94
C GLY A 341 -11.79 -0.18 -10.40
N ARG A 342 -12.37 -1.10 -11.19
CA ARG A 342 -12.80 -0.80 -12.57
C ARG A 342 -13.89 0.25 -12.63
N TRP A 343 -14.90 0.15 -11.77
CA TRP A 343 -15.96 1.14 -11.67
C TRP A 343 -15.40 2.52 -11.35
N LEU A 344 -14.51 2.62 -10.36
CA LEU A 344 -13.82 3.87 -10.03
C LEU A 344 -12.97 4.41 -11.20
N GLY A 345 -12.23 3.52 -11.87
CA GLY A 345 -11.44 3.87 -13.05
C GLY A 345 -12.31 4.40 -14.19
N GLN A 346 -13.46 3.76 -14.43
CA GLN A 346 -14.44 4.20 -15.42
C GLN A 346 -15.06 5.54 -15.03
N SER A 347 -15.49 5.73 -13.78
CA SER A 347 -16.00 7.01 -13.29
C SER A 347 -14.97 8.13 -13.47
N LEU A 348 -13.71 7.89 -13.10
CA LEU A 348 -12.63 8.85 -13.30
C LEU A 348 -12.27 9.06 -14.77
N ALA A 349 -12.51 8.10 -15.67
CA ALA A 349 -12.26 8.26 -17.10
C ALA A 349 -13.34 9.09 -17.80
N HIS A 350 -14.60 9.02 -17.35
CA HIS A 350 -15.73 9.71 -17.97
C HIS A 350 -16.02 11.09 -17.35
N ASP A 351 -15.69 11.31 -16.09
CA ASP A 351 -15.99 12.55 -15.37
C ASP A 351 -14.74 13.43 -15.18
N GLU A 352 -14.64 14.50 -15.97
CA GLU A 352 -13.55 15.50 -15.87
C GLU A 352 -13.61 16.29 -14.55
N ALA A 353 -14.81 16.61 -14.06
CA ALA A 353 -14.95 17.38 -12.82
C ALA A 353 -14.45 16.56 -11.62
N LEU A 354 -14.72 15.25 -11.61
CA LEU A 354 -14.21 14.34 -10.59
C LEU A 354 -12.68 14.24 -10.63
N ARG A 355 -12.06 14.14 -11.83
CA ARG A 355 -10.60 14.16 -11.97
C ARG A 355 -9.99 15.43 -11.44
N HIS A 356 -10.55 16.58 -11.83
CA HIS A 356 -10.05 17.87 -11.38
C HIS A 356 -10.15 18.00 -9.85
N SER A 357 -11.29 17.62 -9.25
CA SER A 357 -11.49 17.62 -7.81
C SER A 357 -10.50 16.71 -7.06
N MET A 358 -10.22 15.51 -7.60
CA MET A 358 -9.20 14.63 -7.06
C MET A 358 -7.81 15.26 -7.14
N ASN A 359 -7.40 15.77 -8.31
CA ASN A 359 -6.09 16.41 -8.47
C ASN A 359 -5.91 17.59 -7.51
N GLU A 360 -6.92 18.45 -7.33
CA GLU A 360 -6.86 19.55 -6.36
C GLU A 360 -6.74 19.05 -4.90
N ARG A 361 -7.35 17.91 -4.58
CA ARG A 361 -7.15 17.28 -3.27
C ARG A 361 -5.74 16.71 -3.12
N LEU A 362 -5.22 16.05 -4.14
CA LEU A 362 -3.84 15.57 -4.18
C LEU A 362 -2.83 16.72 -4.04
N LYS A 363 -3.04 17.86 -4.71
CA LYS A 363 -2.19 19.05 -4.56
C LYS A 363 -2.18 19.56 -3.13
N ARG A 364 -3.35 19.68 -2.48
CA ARG A 364 -3.45 20.10 -1.07
C ARG A 364 -2.73 19.12 -0.14
N TRP A 365 -2.88 17.82 -0.35
CA TRP A 365 -2.15 16.82 0.43
C TRP A 365 -0.65 16.89 0.19
N ALA A 366 -0.21 17.07 -1.06
CA ALA A 366 1.19 17.25 -1.38
C ALA A 366 1.77 18.49 -0.68
N GLN A 367 1.07 19.62 -0.67
CA GLN A 367 1.52 20.82 0.05
C GLN A 367 1.58 20.59 1.57
N ALA A 368 0.58 19.93 2.14
CA ALA A 368 0.51 19.69 3.58
C ALA A 368 1.57 18.69 4.08
N LEU A 369 1.83 17.62 3.31
CA LEU A 369 2.73 16.53 3.69
C LEU A 369 4.16 16.71 3.18
N ALA A 370 4.41 17.62 2.22
CA ALA A 370 5.73 17.86 1.65
C ALA A 370 6.81 18.13 2.72
N PRO A 371 6.60 18.99 3.73
CA PRO A 371 7.64 19.27 4.73
C PRO A 371 8.10 18.00 5.47
N ASP A 372 7.16 17.22 5.97
CA ASP A 372 7.45 16.02 6.77
C ASP A 372 8.12 14.93 5.92
N VAL A 373 7.59 14.67 4.72
CA VAL A 373 8.12 13.65 3.80
C VAL A 373 9.50 14.05 3.29
N SER A 374 9.68 15.31 2.92
CA SER A 374 10.96 15.82 2.41
C SER A 374 12.05 15.75 3.48
N GLN A 375 11.72 16.09 4.74
CA GLN A 375 12.65 15.97 5.86
C GLN A 375 13.02 14.51 6.13
N PHE A 376 12.02 13.62 6.20
CA PHE A 376 12.25 12.19 6.41
C PHE A 376 13.16 11.58 5.33
N LEU A 377 12.87 11.87 4.05
CA LEU A 377 13.68 11.37 2.93
C LEU A 377 15.09 11.95 2.92
N ALA A 378 15.25 13.25 3.20
CA ALA A 378 16.56 13.87 3.32
C ALA A 378 17.40 13.21 4.42
N GLN A 379 16.81 12.98 5.60
CA GLN A 379 17.47 12.32 6.70
C GLN A 379 17.86 10.88 6.34
N HIS A 380 16.95 10.13 5.69
CA HIS A 380 17.24 8.79 5.21
C HIS A 380 18.40 8.73 4.21
N ILE A 381 18.48 9.69 3.27
CA ILE A 381 19.58 9.80 2.31
C ILE A 381 20.89 10.09 3.04
N ALA A 382 20.91 11.08 3.93
CA ALA A 382 22.10 11.45 4.68
C ALA A 382 22.65 10.28 5.53
N ASP A 383 21.77 9.59 6.24
CA ASP A 383 22.14 8.44 7.07
C ASP A 383 22.59 7.24 6.22
N THR A 384 22.03 7.07 5.03
CA THR A 384 22.48 6.04 4.09
C THR A 384 23.90 6.31 3.58
N VAL A 385 24.21 7.54 3.16
CA VAL A 385 25.57 7.91 2.73
C VAL A 385 26.58 7.81 3.88
N ARG A 386 26.18 8.17 5.11
CA ARG A 386 27.01 8.01 6.31
C ARG A 386 27.43 6.57 6.55
N ARG A 387 26.53 5.60 6.33
CA ARG A 387 26.80 4.16 6.50
C ARG A 387 27.71 3.56 5.43
N TRP A 388 27.92 4.23 4.29
CA TRP A 388 28.81 3.70 3.25
C TRP A 388 30.28 3.84 3.61
N ASP A 389 31.09 2.87 3.16
CA ASP A 389 32.54 2.97 3.27
C ASP A 389 33.08 4.10 2.37
N ALA A 390 33.95 4.93 2.94
CA ALA A 390 34.47 6.11 2.27
C ALA A 390 35.38 5.78 1.07
N ARG A 391 36.08 4.64 1.11
CA ARG A 391 36.92 4.18 0.01
C ARG A 391 36.06 3.64 -1.12
N GLU A 392 35.05 2.83 -0.82
CA GLU A 392 34.13 2.29 -1.83
C GLU A 392 33.37 3.40 -2.58
N LEU A 393 32.87 4.41 -1.86
CA LEU A 393 32.22 5.56 -2.51
C LEU A 393 33.20 6.33 -3.39
N SER A 394 34.42 6.55 -2.92
CA SER A 394 35.44 7.25 -3.70
C SER A 394 35.84 6.49 -4.96
N GLU A 395 35.95 5.15 -4.89
CA GLU A 395 36.21 4.32 -6.06
C GLU A 395 35.07 4.39 -7.07
N LEU A 396 33.82 4.38 -6.59
CA LEU A 396 32.64 4.51 -7.45
C LEU A 396 32.65 5.86 -8.18
N ILE A 397 32.94 6.96 -7.48
CA ILE A 397 33.03 8.30 -8.08
C ILE A 397 34.22 8.37 -9.05
N GLU A 398 35.38 7.79 -8.69
CA GLU A 398 36.55 7.72 -9.57
C GLU A 398 36.23 6.96 -10.87
N LEU A 399 35.40 5.93 -10.83
CA LEU A 399 35.01 5.17 -12.01
C LEU A 399 34.10 5.95 -12.96
N HIS A 400 33.20 6.77 -12.42
CA HIS A 400 32.26 7.55 -13.23
C HIS A 400 32.89 8.80 -13.83
N ILE A 401 33.74 9.50 -13.09
CA ILE A 401 34.28 10.82 -13.50
C ILE A 401 35.78 10.72 -13.87
N GLY A 402 36.46 9.62 -13.54
CA GLY A 402 37.91 9.52 -13.66
C GLY A 402 38.45 9.55 -15.09
N LYS A 403 37.64 9.20 -16.09
CA LYS A 403 37.98 9.37 -17.52
C LYS A 403 38.11 10.85 -17.86
N ASP A 404 37.12 11.65 -17.48
CA ASP A 404 37.11 13.09 -17.78
C ASP A 404 38.23 13.82 -17.03
N LEU A 405 38.53 13.39 -15.81
CA LEU A 405 39.67 13.90 -15.04
C LEU A 405 41.04 13.58 -15.67
N GLN A 406 41.16 12.58 -16.54
CA GLN A 406 42.42 12.34 -17.25
C GLN A 406 42.73 13.46 -18.26
N TYR A 407 41.72 14.12 -18.83
CA TYR A 407 41.95 15.24 -19.74
C TYR A 407 42.60 16.42 -19.04
N ILE A 408 42.32 16.64 -17.75
CA ILE A 408 43.01 17.66 -16.96
C ILE A 408 44.52 17.41 -16.97
N ARG A 409 44.96 16.16 -16.80
CA ARG A 409 46.40 15.80 -16.81
C ARG A 409 47.07 16.00 -18.17
N ILE A 410 46.35 15.70 -19.26
CA ILE A 410 46.84 15.95 -20.62
C ILE A 410 47.00 17.46 -20.82
N ASN A 411 45.98 18.24 -20.44
CA ASN A 411 45.99 19.69 -20.53
C ASN A 411 47.13 20.29 -19.69
N GLY A 412 47.37 19.81 -18.47
CA GLY A 412 48.50 20.25 -17.63
C GLY A 412 49.86 20.06 -18.28
N THR A 413 50.04 18.96 -19.01
CA THR A 413 51.27 18.68 -19.75
C THR A 413 51.46 19.66 -20.91
N VAL A 414 50.39 19.92 -21.67
CA VAL A 414 50.39 20.82 -22.84
C VAL A 414 50.55 22.28 -22.41
N VAL A 415 49.78 22.72 -21.43
CA VAL A 415 49.82 24.08 -20.89
C VAL A 415 51.16 24.34 -20.21
N GLY A 416 51.68 23.39 -19.43
CA GLY A 416 53.00 23.48 -18.83
C GLY A 416 54.10 23.71 -19.88
N GLY A 417 54.04 22.99 -21.00
CA GLY A 417 55.00 23.16 -22.09
C GLY A 417 54.89 24.50 -22.81
N ALA A 418 53.67 24.96 -23.06
CA ALA A 418 53.42 26.26 -23.66
C ALA A 418 53.91 27.41 -22.78
N VAL A 419 53.68 27.33 -21.45
CA VAL A 419 54.20 28.30 -20.48
C VAL A 419 55.72 28.23 -20.41
N GLY A 420 56.31 27.03 -20.40
CA GLY A 420 57.76 26.85 -20.43
C GLY A 420 58.40 27.46 -21.68
N LEU A 421 57.78 27.29 -22.84
CA LEU A 421 58.22 27.89 -24.10
C LEU A 421 58.16 29.41 -24.02
N LEU A 422 57.05 29.97 -23.53
CA LEU A 422 56.87 31.42 -23.40
C LEU A 422 57.92 32.01 -22.45
N LEU A 423 58.11 31.42 -21.28
CA LEU A 423 59.12 31.85 -20.30
C LEU A 423 60.53 31.75 -20.89
N PHE A 424 60.83 30.69 -21.65
CA PHE A 424 62.11 30.55 -22.33
C PHE A 424 62.35 31.65 -23.38
N LEU A 425 61.35 31.95 -24.21
CA LEU A 425 61.42 33.01 -25.22
C LEU A 425 61.65 34.38 -24.58
N VAL A 426 60.94 34.69 -23.49
CA VAL A 426 61.11 35.94 -22.74
C VAL A 426 62.51 36.00 -22.10
N SER A 427 62.96 34.92 -21.46
CA SER A 427 64.27 34.87 -20.80
C SER A 427 65.45 34.94 -21.77
N ASN A 428 65.26 34.55 -23.03
CA ASN A 428 66.31 34.52 -24.06
C ASN A 428 66.11 35.59 -25.15
N ALA A 429 65.15 36.50 -24.99
CA ALA A 429 64.86 37.56 -25.95
C ALA A 429 66.12 38.39 -26.30
N GLY A 430 66.98 38.65 -25.31
CA GLY A 430 68.24 39.38 -25.51
C GLY A 430 69.31 38.65 -26.33
N ARG A 431 69.28 37.30 -26.39
CA ARG A 431 70.18 36.48 -27.24
C ARG A 431 69.60 36.16 -28.61
N LEU A 432 68.28 36.29 -28.77
CA LEU A 432 67.57 36.07 -30.03
C LEU A 432 67.54 37.34 -30.90
N TRP A 433 67.67 38.52 -30.28
CA TRP A 433 67.66 39.83 -30.96
C TRP A 433 69.06 40.39 -31.25
N SER A 434 70.10 39.77 -30.72
CA SER A 434 71.52 40.04 -31.03
C SER A 434 72.01 39.09 -32.10
#